data_AF-A0A6P3X8T0-F1
#
_entry.id   AF-A0A6P3X8T0-F1
#
_cell.length_a   1.000
_cell.length_b   1.000
_cell.length_c   1.000
_cell.angle_alpha   90.00
_cell.angle_beta   90.00
_cell.angle_gamma   90.00
#
_symmetry.space_group_name_H-M   'P 1'
#
loop_
_entity.id
_entity.type
_entity.pdbx_description
1 polymer ?
#
loop_
_entity_poly.entity_id
_entity_poly.type
_entity_poly.pdbx_seq_one_letter_code
_entity_poly.pdbx_strand_id
1 'polypeptide(L)'
;MAREVRLHFFVTSLLLLCCIQEGLSIKCWACRSDWDPKCADPFDNSTVPLTDCKKEPKLEHLPDAKATMCRKVRQKVNGEWRYFRNCAYMGEPGIGGDERFCLMRTGTYNIFMEYCTCNSKDGCNSASYRYGSWLLLIIAFITSVSLRSIVLTTNDFFSHLIELQGNKRNLRQAIKCINR
;
A
#
# COMPACT_ATOMS: atom_id res chain seq x y z
N MET A 1 1.85 40.85 20.94
CA MET A 1 1.17 39.57 21.23
C MET A 1 1.13 38.61 20.04
N ALA A 2 0.50 38.92 18.90
CA ALA A 2 0.37 37.97 17.78
C ALA A 2 1.71 37.49 17.16
N ARG A 3 2.78 38.32 17.22
CA ARG A 3 4.12 37.99 16.69
C ARG A 3 4.92 37.05 17.60
N GLU A 4 4.81 37.24 18.92
CA GLU A 4 5.39 36.37 19.96
C GLU A 4 4.77 34.96 19.91
N VAL A 5 3.43 34.88 19.77
CA VAL A 5 2.71 33.60 19.66
C VAL A 5 3.11 32.83 18.39
N ARG A 6 3.32 33.52 17.27
CA ARG A 6 3.81 32.90 16.02
C ARG A 6 5.24 32.37 16.16
N LEU A 7 6.11 33.11 16.85
CA LEU A 7 7.49 32.70 17.10
C LEU A 7 7.54 31.47 18.01
N HIS A 8 6.75 31.46 19.10
CA HIS A 8 6.63 30.30 19.97
C HIS A 8 6.10 29.06 19.24
N PHE A 9 5.05 29.19 18.43
CA PHE A 9 4.52 28.08 17.60
C PHE A 9 5.57 27.52 16.63
N PHE A 10 6.35 28.40 15.98
CA PHE A 10 7.43 27.99 15.09
C PHE A 10 8.54 27.26 15.83
N VAL A 11 8.96 27.77 16.99
CA VAL A 11 10.00 27.16 17.82
C VAL A 11 9.55 25.81 18.38
N THR A 12 8.30 25.68 18.85
CA THR A 12 7.76 24.40 19.33
C THR A 12 7.60 23.38 18.21
N SER A 13 7.19 23.81 17.01
CA SER A 13 7.07 22.94 15.83
C SER A 13 8.44 22.42 15.38
N LEU A 14 9.45 23.30 15.36
CA LEU A 14 10.83 22.94 15.02
C LEU A 14 11.44 21.97 16.05
N LEU A 15 11.20 22.19 17.35
CA LEU A 15 11.61 21.29 18.43
C LEU A 15 10.93 19.91 18.32
N LEU A 16 9.63 19.86 18.01
CA LEU A 16 8.90 18.61 17.78
C LEU A 16 9.46 17.83 16.58
N LEU A 17 9.78 18.52 15.48
CA LEU A 17 10.41 17.92 14.30
C LEU A 17 11.81 17.36 14.60
N CYS A 18 12.60 18.03 15.45
CA CYS A 18 13.92 17.54 15.88
C CYS A 18 13.84 16.32 16.81
N CYS A 19 12.72 16.12 17.50
CA CYS A 19 12.51 14.97 18.40
C CYS A 19 12.02 13.71 17.68
N ILE A 20 11.61 13.79 16.40
CA ILE A 20 11.18 12.62 15.62
C ILE A 20 12.42 12.00 14.97
N GLN A 21 13.20 11.27 15.75
CA GLN A 21 14.27 10.42 15.23
C GLN A 21 13.79 8.96 15.21
N GLU A 22 12.69 8.72 14.49
CA GLU A 22 12.29 7.37 14.14
C GLU A 22 13.25 6.85 13.07
N GLY A 23 14.11 5.90 13.46
CA GLY A 23 14.98 5.22 12.50
C GLY A 23 14.12 4.35 11.59
N LEU A 24 13.89 4.80 10.36
CA LEU A 24 13.21 4.03 9.32
C LEU A 24 13.99 2.74 9.04
N SER A 25 13.52 1.64 9.62
CA SER A 25 14.03 0.29 9.43
C SER A 25 12.90 -0.59 8.92
N ILE A 26 13.20 -1.43 7.93
CA ILE A 26 12.22 -2.36 7.38
C ILE A 26 11.86 -3.42 8.42
N LYS A 27 10.58 -3.76 8.47
CA LYS A 27 10.08 -4.86 9.30
C LYS A 27 9.63 -6.02 8.43
N CYS A 28 9.96 -7.25 8.82
CA CYS A 28 9.69 -8.44 8.01
C CYS A 28 8.98 -9.51 8.84
N TRP A 29 8.25 -10.40 8.17
CA TRP A 29 7.77 -11.62 8.82
C TRP A 29 8.97 -12.52 9.11
N ALA A 30 9.05 -13.00 10.35
CA ALA A 30 10.10 -13.91 10.82
C ALA A 30 9.44 -15.19 11.36
N CYS A 31 9.41 -16.24 10.54
CA CYS A 31 8.76 -17.50 10.90
C CYS A 31 9.29 -18.66 10.06
N ARG A 32 9.00 -19.89 10.51
CA ARG A 32 9.30 -21.11 9.78
C ARG A 32 8.11 -22.07 9.81
N SER A 33 7.79 -22.68 8.67
CA SER A 33 6.63 -23.57 8.54
C SER A 33 6.78 -24.93 9.21
N ASP A 34 7.99 -25.30 9.63
CA ASP A 34 8.24 -26.55 10.36
C ASP A 34 7.86 -26.47 11.84
N TRP A 35 7.82 -25.25 12.40
CA TRP A 35 7.37 -25.02 13.79
C TRP A 35 5.98 -24.39 13.86
N ASP A 36 5.66 -23.49 12.92
CA ASP A 36 4.35 -22.86 12.83
C ASP A 36 3.72 -23.13 11.46
N PRO A 37 2.73 -24.04 11.37
CA PRO A 37 2.03 -24.34 10.13
C PRO A 37 1.40 -23.11 9.45
N LYS A 38 1.08 -22.05 10.19
CA LYS A 38 0.56 -20.79 9.63
C LYS A 38 1.58 -20.03 8.79
N CYS A 39 2.86 -20.32 9.01
CA CYS A 39 3.96 -19.84 8.18
C CYS A 39 4.06 -20.59 6.84
N ALA A 40 3.15 -21.50 6.49
CA ALA A 40 3.14 -22.11 5.16
C ALA A 40 2.71 -21.11 4.06
N ASP A 41 2.31 -21.64 2.91
CA ASP A 41 1.70 -20.90 1.81
C ASP A 41 0.36 -21.58 1.48
N PRO A 42 -0.80 -20.92 1.64
CA PRO A 42 -0.98 -19.51 1.96
C PRO A 42 -0.49 -19.11 3.36
N PHE A 43 0.05 -17.89 3.46
CA PHE A 43 0.56 -17.34 4.72
C PHE A 43 -0.56 -16.77 5.59
N ASP A 44 -0.65 -17.20 6.83
CA ASP A 44 -1.53 -16.62 7.84
C ASP A 44 -0.71 -15.74 8.81
N ASN A 45 -0.97 -14.44 8.78
CA ASN A 45 -0.28 -13.43 9.58
C ASN A 45 -0.94 -13.15 10.95
N SER A 46 -2.00 -13.88 11.31
CA SER A 46 -2.79 -13.61 12.53
C SER A 46 -1.98 -13.71 13.82
N THR A 47 -0.96 -14.58 13.85
CA THR A 47 -0.18 -14.89 15.07
C THR A 47 1.30 -14.57 14.96
N VAL A 48 1.80 -14.20 13.78
CA VAL A 48 3.21 -13.89 13.57
C VAL A 48 3.36 -12.38 13.66
N PRO A 49 4.20 -11.82 14.54
CA PRO A 49 4.48 -10.38 14.57
C PRO A 49 5.53 -9.98 13.53
N LEU A 50 5.51 -8.70 13.14
CA LEU A 50 6.58 -8.12 12.32
C LEU A 50 7.84 -7.93 13.17
N THR A 51 8.98 -8.40 12.66
CA THR A 51 10.30 -8.25 13.28
C THR A 51 11.03 -7.07 12.66
N ASP A 52 11.57 -6.18 13.48
CA ASP A 52 12.38 -5.05 13.05
C ASP A 52 13.80 -5.51 12.66
N CYS A 53 14.16 -5.41 11.39
CA CYS A 53 15.43 -5.92 10.88
C CYS A 53 16.65 -5.19 11.44
N LYS A 54 16.51 -3.99 12.00
CA LYS A 54 17.61 -3.29 12.69
C LYS A 54 17.99 -3.97 14.00
N LYS A 55 17.08 -4.73 14.60
CA LYS A 55 17.32 -5.48 15.86
C LYS A 55 17.94 -6.86 15.64
N GLU A 56 18.04 -7.29 14.39
CA GLU A 56 18.69 -8.55 14.06
C GLU A 56 20.18 -8.51 14.45
N PRO A 57 20.71 -9.60 15.02
CA PRO A 57 22.10 -9.65 15.47
C PRO A 57 23.05 -9.48 14.29
N LYS A 58 24.24 -8.93 14.54
CA LYS A 58 25.29 -8.91 13.52
C LYS A 58 25.79 -10.33 13.27
N LEU A 59 26.09 -10.64 12.01
CA LEU A 59 26.66 -11.93 11.64
C LEU A 59 28.17 -11.91 11.97
N GLU A 60 28.65 -12.86 12.77
CA GLU A 60 30.06 -12.93 13.17
C GLU A 60 31.02 -12.98 11.97
N HIS A 61 30.62 -13.70 10.92
CA HIS A 61 31.39 -13.86 9.68
C HIS A 61 31.23 -12.70 8.68
N LEU A 62 30.28 -11.79 8.93
CA LEU A 62 29.94 -10.65 8.06
C LEU A 62 29.54 -9.43 8.92
N PRO A 63 30.49 -8.83 9.65
CA PRO A 63 30.20 -7.80 10.66
C PRO A 63 29.63 -6.50 10.08
N ASP A 64 29.90 -6.22 8.80
CA ASP A 64 29.44 -5.04 8.08
C ASP A 64 28.07 -5.24 7.40
N ALA A 65 27.60 -6.49 7.31
CA ALA A 65 26.32 -6.77 6.67
C ALA A 65 25.16 -6.32 7.54
N LYS A 66 24.23 -5.56 6.95
CA LYS A 66 23.02 -5.06 7.63
C LYS A 66 21.80 -5.72 7.02
N ALA A 67 20.87 -6.11 7.87
CA ALA A 67 19.59 -6.63 7.44
C ALA A 67 18.69 -5.47 6.96
N THR A 68 18.62 -5.26 5.64
CA THR A 68 17.93 -4.11 5.01
C THR A 68 16.77 -4.52 4.09
N MET A 69 16.47 -5.81 4.03
CA MET A 69 15.42 -6.36 3.17
C MET A 69 14.74 -7.55 3.83
N CYS A 70 13.55 -7.91 3.35
CA CYS A 70 12.88 -9.14 3.72
C CYS A 70 13.24 -10.26 2.76
N ARG A 71 13.20 -11.49 3.26
CA ARG A 71 13.38 -12.71 2.47
C ARG A 71 12.28 -13.71 2.76
N LYS A 72 11.81 -14.36 1.69
CA LYS A 72 11.02 -15.59 1.72
C LYS A 72 11.82 -16.66 1.00
N VAL A 73 12.02 -17.79 1.65
CA VAL A 73 12.65 -18.97 1.07
C VAL A 73 11.64 -20.09 1.03
N ARG A 74 11.43 -20.65 -0.16
CA ARG A 74 10.63 -21.86 -0.35
C ARG A 74 11.61 -23.00 -0.67
N GLN A 75 11.64 -23.98 0.22
CA GLN A 75 12.56 -25.11 0.16
C GLN A 75 11.76 -26.41 0.00
N LYS A 76 12.16 -27.27 -0.93
CA LYS A 76 11.68 -28.65 -1.02
C LYS A 76 12.79 -29.59 -0.61
N VAL A 77 12.56 -30.44 0.39
CA VAL A 77 13.50 -31.49 0.81
C VAL A 77 12.70 -32.78 0.99
N ASN A 78 13.17 -33.88 0.38
CA ASN A 78 12.51 -35.19 0.44
C ASN A 78 11.03 -35.17 0.02
N GLY A 79 10.66 -34.30 -0.93
CA GLY A 79 9.28 -34.18 -1.40
C GLY A 79 8.43 -33.17 -0.63
N GLU A 80 8.84 -32.75 0.56
CA GLU A 80 8.08 -31.84 1.42
C GLU A 80 8.52 -30.37 1.23
N TRP A 81 7.54 -29.47 1.15
CA TRP A 81 7.79 -28.04 1.09
C TRP A 81 7.88 -27.43 2.49
N ARG A 82 8.88 -26.58 2.68
CA ARG A 82 9.11 -25.77 3.87
C ARG A 82 9.31 -24.31 3.49
N TYR A 83 8.79 -23.42 4.32
CA TYR A 83 8.79 -21.99 4.09
C TYR A 83 9.51 -21.30 5.24
N PHE A 84 10.47 -20.46 4.89
CA PHE A 84 11.25 -19.69 5.84
C PHE A 84 11.09 -18.21 5.48
N ARG A 85 10.72 -17.40 6.46
CA ARG A 85 10.64 -15.95 6.31
C ARG A 85 11.54 -15.32 7.34
N ASN A 86 12.37 -14.38 6.92
CA ASN A 86 13.29 -13.68 7.82
C ASN A 86 13.77 -12.36 7.18
N CYS A 87 14.42 -11.52 7.97
CA CYS A 87 15.23 -10.42 7.44
C CYS A 87 16.44 -10.96 6.67
N ALA A 88 16.86 -10.27 5.61
CA ALA A 88 17.99 -10.63 4.79
C ALA A 88 19.09 -9.57 4.86
N TYR A 89 20.32 -10.07 5.03
CA TYR A 89 21.55 -9.29 5.15
C TYR A 89 22.26 -9.07 3.81
N MET A 90 21.88 -9.85 2.80
CA MET A 90 22.55 -9.91 1.51
C MET A 90 21.53 -10.27 0.41
N GLY A 91 21.90 -9.94 -0.82
CA GLY A 91 21.09 -10.13 -2.01
C GLY A 91 20.63 -8.80 -2.60
N GLU A 92 19.84 -8.90 -3.67
CA GLU A 92 19.17 -7.75 -4.28
C GLU A 92 17.66 -7.96 -4.21
N PRO A 93 16.84 -6.89 -4.11
CA PRO A 93 15.39 -7.01 -4.22
C PRO A 93 14.99 -7.56 -5.60
N GLY A 94 14.43 -8.76 -5.64
CA GLY A 94 14.04 -9.44 -6.88
C GLY A 94 15.20 -9.73 -7.84
N ILE A 95 14.86 -9.90 -9.13
CA ILE A 95 15.83 -10.05 -10.22
C ILE A 95 15.78 -8.77 -11.06
N GLY A 96 16.91 -8.06 -11.16
CA GLY A 96 16.97 -6.78 -11.88
C GLY A 96 16.11 -5.68 -11.24
N GLY A 97 15.83 -5.77 -9.94
CA GLY A 97 14.98 -4.83 -9.20
C GLY A 97 13.48 -5.16 -9.19
N ASP A 98 13.05 -6.22 -9.88
CA ASP A 98 11.64 -6.64 -9.87
C ASP A 98 11.41 -7.76 -8.85
N GLU A 99 10.86 -7.38 -7.70
CA GLU A 99 10.56 -8.25 -6.54
C GLU A 99 9.60 -9.40 -6.84
N ARG A 100 8.93 -9.40 -8.00
CA ARG A 100 8.05 -10.49 -8.41
C ARG A 100 8.82 -11.72 -8.84
N PHE A 101 10.04 -11.55 -9.32
CA PHE A 101 10.88 -12.64 -9.80
C PHE A 101 11.79 -13.13 -8.67
N CYS A 102 11.73 -14.43 -8.42
CA CYS A 102 12.52 -15.07 -7.39
C CYS A 102 13.63 -15.92 -8.03
N LEU A 103 14.77 -15.98 -7.35
CA LEU A 103 15.90 -16.79 -7.79
C LEU A 103 15.66 -18.25 -7.38
N MET A 104 15.51 -19.13 -8.37
CA MET A 104 15.39 -20.57 -8.13
C MET A 104 16.75 -21.28 -8.32
N ARG A 105 17.10 -22.14 -7.36
CA ARG A 105 18.28 -22.99 -7.37
C ARG A 105 17.85 -24.43 -7.13
N THR A 106 18.18 -25.30 -8.08
CA THR A 106 17.92 -26.73 -8.00
C THR A 106 19.21 -27.44 -7.57
N GLY A 107 19.12 -28.28 -6.55
CA GLY A 107 20.21 -29.13 -6.09
C GLY A 107 20.05 -30.59 -6.54
N THR A 108 20.98 -31.43 -6.11
CA THR A 108 20.94 -32.89 -6.29
C THR A 108 19.87 -33.50 -5.35
N TYR A 109 19.30 -34.66 -5.68
CA TYR A 109 18.31 -35.38 -4.85
C TYR A 109 16.97 -34.66 -4.60
N ASN A 110 16.35 -34.06 -5.62
CA ASN A 110 15.03 -33.40 -5.51
C ASN A 110 14.98 -32.25 -4.48
N ILE A 111 16.11 -31.59 -4.25
CA ILE A 111 16.19 -30.40 -3.41
C ILE A 111 15.96 -29.16 -4.27
N PHE A 112 14.91 -28.40 -3.98
CA PHE A 112 14.58 -27.16 -4.69
C PHE A 112 14.58 -26.00 -3.71
N MET A 113 15.26 -24.91 -4.05
CA MET A 113 15.32 -23.70 -3.24
C MET A 113 14.91 -22.50 -4.09
N GLU A 114 13.92 -21.74 -3.64
CA GLU A 114 13.53 -20.48 -4.26
C GLU A 114 13.71 -19.36 -3.24
N TYR A 115 14.48 -18.34 -3.63
CA TYR A 115 14.79 -17.18 -2.81
C TYR A 115 14.09 -15.96 -3.40
N CYS A 116 13.16 -15.38 -2.63
CA CYS A 116 12.50 -14.13 -2.95
C CYS A 116 12.95 -13.08 -1.93
N THR A 117 13.53 -11.98 -2.41
CA THR A 117 14.01 -10.85 -1.61
C THR A 117 13.27 -9.59 -2.02
N CYS A 118 12.90 -8.76 -1.05
CA CYS A 118 12.12 -7.54 -1.29
C CYS A 118 12.43 -6.48 -0.22
N ASN A 119 12.31 -5.22 -0.58
CA ASN A 119 12.44 -4.08 0.33
C ASN A 119 11.42 -2.95 0.05
N SER A 120 10.42 -3.19 -0.79
CA SER A 120 9.39 -2.21 -1.16
C SER A 120 8.51 -1.74 0.01
N LYS A 121 8.26 -2.60 0.99
CA LYS A 121 7.44 -2.30 2.18
C LYS A 121 7.69 -3.25 3.33
N ASP A 122 7.24 -2.86 4.53
CA ASP A 122 7.16 -3.76 5.68
C ASP A 122 6.30 -5.00 5.36
N GLY A 123 6.80 -6.18 5.73
CA GLY A 123 6.11 -7.45 5.53
C GLY A 123 5.92 -7.85 4.07
N CYS A 124 6.76 -7.34 3.15
CA CYS A 124 6.71 -7.68 1.72
C CYS A 124 6.93 -9.19 1.44
N ASN A 125 7.47 -9.96 2.42
CA ASN A 125 7.70 -11.40 2.32
C ASN A 125 6.50 -12.29 2.73
N SER A 126 5.29 -11.75 2.87
CA SER A 126 4.08 -12.51 3.23
C SER A 126 3.68 -13.53 2.16
N ALA A 127 3.43 -13.07 0.92
CA ALA A 127 3.05 -13.88 -0.23
C ALA A 127 3.43 -13.18 -1.54
N SER A 128 3.44 -13.92 -2.66
CA SER A 128 3.69 -13.34 -3.98
C SER A 128 2.60 -12.32 -4.30
N TYR A 129 3.01 -11.08 -4.61
CA TYR A 129 2.11 -9.97 -4.93
C TYR A 129 1.15 -10.36 -6.07
N ARG A 130 -0.16 -10.44 -5.77
CA ARG A 130 -1.19 -10.16 -6.78
C ARG A 130 -1.50 -8.67 -6.70
N TYR A 131 -0.97 -7.91 -7.65
CA TYR A 131 -1.39 -6.52 -7.81
C TYR A 131 -2.86 -6.51 -8.23
N GLY A 132 -3.76 -6.22 -7.28
CA GLY A 132 -5.02 -5.60 -7.67
C GLY A 132 -4.67 -4.24 -8.25
N SER A 133 -5.15 -3.93 -9.46
CA SER A 133 -4.86 -2.63 -10.07
C SER A 133 -5.60 -1.54 -9.30
N TRP A 134 -4.91 -0.86 -8.38
CA TRP A 134 -5.45 0.27 -7.63
C TRP A 134 -5.86 1.41 -8.56
N LEU A 135 -5.21 1.50 -9.73
CA LEU A 135 -5.61 2.37 -10.84
C LEU A 135 -7.06 2.12 -11.27
N LEU A 136 -7.51 0.87 -11.35
CA LEU A 136 -8.90 0.57 -11.73
C LEU A 136 -9.90 1.00 -10.64
N LEU A 137 -9.53 0.90 -9.36
CA LEU A 137 -10.36 1.37 -8.24
C LEU A 137 -10.45 2.90 -8.23
N ILE A 138 -9.35 3.60 -8.49
CA ILE A 138 -9.31 5.07 -8.58
C ILE A 138 -10.12 5.55 -9.79
N ILE A 139 -9.97 4.91 -10.95
CA ILE A 139 -10.76 5.25 -12.15
C ILE A 139 -12.25 5.01 -11.89
N ALA A 140 -12.62 3.89 -11.27
CA ALA A 140 -14.02 3.60 -10.92
C ALA A 140 -14.59 4.61 -9.91
N PHE A 141 -13.79 5.07 -8.95
CA PHE A 141 -14.20 6.10 -8.00
C PHE A 141 -14.42 7.44 -8.71
N ILE A 142 -13.47 7.88 -9.55
CA ILE A 142 -13.56 9.14 -10.30
C ILE A 142 -14.77 9.14 -11.25
N THR A 143 -15.03 8.04 -11.97
CA THR A 143 -16.19 7.94 -12.87
C THR A 143 -17.52 7.96 -12.10
N SER A 144 -17.58 7.36 -10.91
CA SER A 144 -18.79 7.39 -10.08
C SER A 144 -19.11 8.80 -9.55
N VAL A 145 -18.09 9.59 -9.21
CA VAL A 145 -18.23 10.96 -8.71
C VAL A 145 -18.61 11.91 -9.85
N SER A 146 -17.97 11.80 -11.01
CA SER A 146 -18.28 12.65 -12.17
C SER A 146 -19.69 12.38 -12.71
N LEU A 147 -20.15 11.12 -12.72
CA LEU A 147 -21.53 10.80 -13.13
C LEU A 147 -22.56 11.42 -12.18
N ARG A 148 -22.32 11.40 -10.86
CA ARG A 148 -23.19 12.04 -9.87
C ARG A 148 -23.26 13.56 -10.08
N SER A 149 -22.13 14.21 -10.28
CA SER A 149 -22.09 15.67 -10.51
C SER A 149 -22.79 16.08 -11.80
N ILE A 150 -22.62 15.31 -12.89
CA ILE A 150 -23.31 15.56 -14.16
C ILE A 150 -24.83 15.43 -13.99
N VAL A 151 -25.32 14.37 -13.35
CA VAL A 151 -26.76 14.16 -13.11
C VAL A 151 -27.37 15.30 -12.28
N LEU A 152 -26.66 15.80 -11.26
CA LEU A 152 -27.09 16.95 -10.47
C LEU A 152 -27.19 18.22 -11.34
N THR A 153 -26.16 18.52 -12.14
CA THR A 153 -26.18 19.71 -13.03
C THR A 153 -27.26 19.63 -14.12
N THR A 154 -27.55 18.44 -14.66
CA THR A 154 -28.63 18.27 -15.64
C THR A 154 -30.00 18.43 -15.01
N ASN A 155 -30.18 17.98 -13.78
CA ASN A 155 -31.43 18.14 -13.04
C ASN A 155 -31.68 19.63 -12.70
N ASP A 156 -30.65 20.35 -12.28
CA ASP A 156 -30.73 21.79 -12.01
C ASP A 156 -31.03 22.59 -13.28
N PHE A 157 -30.36 22.27 -14.39
CA PHE A 157 -30.61 22.92 -15.69
C PHE A 157 -32.03 22.65 -16.22
N PHE A 158 -32.53 21.42 -16.09
CA PHE A 158 -33.88 21.06 -16.50
C PHE A 158 -34.94 21.77 -15.65
N SER A 159 -34.69 21.90 -14.34
CA SER A 159 -35.56 22.65 -13.41
C SER A 159 -35.64 24.13 -13.80
N HIS A 160 -34.49 24.74 -14.13
CA HIS A 160 -34.43 26.14 -14.56
C HIS A 160 -35.10 26.37 -15.93
N LEU A 161 -35.05 25.40 -16.86
CA LEU A 161 -35.77 25.46 -18.13
C LEU A 161 -37.28 25.36 -17.96
N ILE A 162 -37.76 24.49 -17.05
CA ILE A 162 -39.19 24.40 -16.72
C ILE A 162 -39.69 25.73 -16.15
N GLU A 163 -38.92 26.37 -15.26
CA GLU A 163 -39.27 27.65 -14.66
C GLU A 163 -39.34 28.78 -15.71
N LEU A 164 -38.39 28.83 -16.64
CA LEU A 164 -38.40 29.79 -17.76
C LEU A 164 -39.60 29.58 -18.70
N GLN A 165 -39.98 28.33 -18.97
CA GLN A 165 -41.16 28.02 -19.78
C GLN A 165 -42.47 28.36 -19.05
N GLY A 166 -42.54 28.14 -17.73
CA GLY A 166 -43.65 28.56 -16.87
C GLY A 166 -43.82 30.08 -16.88
N ASN A 167 -42.73 30.82 -16.69
CA ASN A 167 -42.73 32.28 -16.70
C ASN A 167 -43.14 32.86 -18.08
N LYS A 168 -42.65 32.27 -19.19
CA LYS A 168 -43.10 32.63 -20.55
C LYS A 168 -44.59 32.39 -20.78
N ARG A 169 -45.16 31.30 -20.22
CA ARG A 169 -46.59 31.00 -20.32
C ARG A 169 -47.42 32.03 -19.57
N ASN A 170 -47.04 32.35 -18.34
CA ASN A 170 -47.69 33.35 -17.50
C ASN A 170 -47.64 34.76 -18.14
N LEU A 171 -46.49 35.14 -18.71
CA LEU A 171 -46.33 36.42 -19.42
C LEU A 171 -47.23 36.52 -20.65
N ARG A 172 -47.34 35.45 -21.46
CA ARG A 172 -48.28 35.42 -22.61
C ARG A 172 -49.73 35.55 -22.16
N GLN A 173 -50.08 35.00 -21.01
CA GLN A 173 -51.43 35.07 -20.46
C GLN A 173 -51.74 36.48 -19.93
N ALA A 174 -50.79 37.12 -19.26
CA ALA A 174 -50.90 38.51 -18.81
C ALA A 174 -51.01 39.51 -19.98
N ILE A 175 -50.22 39.36 -21.04
CA ILE A 175 -50.31 40.21 -22.24
C ILE A 175 -51.69 40.06 -22.93
N LYS A 176 -52.26 38.85 -22.96
CA LYS A 176 -53.63 38.62 -23.47
C LYS A 176 -54.71 39.30 -22.63
N CYS A 177 -54.50 39.47 -21.32
CA CYS A 177 -55.43 40.19 -20.44
C CYS A 177 -55.36 41.71 -20.60
N ILE A 178 -54.19 42.27 -20.97
CA ILE A 178 -54.00 43.71 -21.17
C ILE A 178 -54.55 44.19 -22.52
N ASN A 179 -54.48 43.36 -23.56
CA ASN A 179 -54.94 43.70 -24.92
C ASN A 179 -56.43 43.40 -25.16
N ARG A 180 -57.26 43.38 -24.11
CA ARG A 180 -58.68 43.09 -24.16
C ARG A 180 -59.46 44.17 -23.44
#